data_AF-A0A673IPT8-F1
#
_entry.id   AF-A0A673IPT8-F1
#
_cell.length_a   1.000
_cell.length_b   1.000
_cell.length_c   1.000
_cell.angle_alpha   90.00
_cell.angle_beta   90.00
_cell.angle_gamma   90.00
#
_symmetry.space_group_name_H-M   'P 1'
#
loop_
_entity.id
_entity.type
_entity.pdbx_description
1 polymer ?
#
loop_
_entity_poly.entity_id
_entity_poly.type
_entity_poly.pdbx_seq_one_letter_code
_entity_poly.pdbx_strand_id
1 'polypeptide(L)'
;MATGVRMDCISQGQCPLSCHLCHMSPGPARPAEPVLLNITKATPVYELVNSNETYQALQEAMMSVLWCSAKGDVIDDWCRCDSNAFGTDGLPTCAPLPQPMLKLSHSYEPSSSLVIIEWIHAEPPIGVRIVDYLISQEKVTDLLLFTETMLSFVDDIMSGAKSPCVMLGDIPDPLSSISLIIRCLEPDTTYMFRLWAVDNTGRRSSPSEVTIKTPCPAVDDVKAQEIADKIYNLFNGYTSGKEQQTAYNTLMDLGSSALHRVLYHYNQRYESFGEFTWRCEDELGPRKAGLILSQLDELSGWCRGLLQEPKIGLRRASLKYLSCRYTDTKAFGLSWVNLGQDLRKACEDQMLSVMYNDYGAPKEL
;
A
#
# COMPACT_ATOMS: atom_id res chain seq x y z
N MET A 1 23.71 -9.18 -14.01
CA MET A 1 23.83 -8.78 -12.58
C MET A 1 23.87 -7.27 -12.36
N ALA A 2 24.41 -6.45 -13.30
CA ALA A 2 24.40 -4.98 -13.17
C ALA A 2 23.28 -4.27 -13.96
N THR A 3 22.44 -5.02 -14.67
CA THR A 3 21.29 -4.49 -15.43
C THR A 3 20.26 -3.91 -14.48
N GLY A 4 19.99 -2.60 -14.59
CA GLY A 4 19.01 -1.89 -13.75
C GLY A 4 19.59 -1.20 -12.51
N VAL A 5 20.90 -1.31 -12.24
CA VAL A 5 21.56 -0.55 -11.17
C VAL A 5 21.76 0.89 -11.63
N ARG A 6 21.22 1.84 -10.87
CA ARG A 6 21.41 3.27 -11.08
C ARG A 6 22.05 3.90 -9.85
N MET A 7 23.05 4.75 -10.06
CA MET A 7 23.72 5.53 -9.01
C MET A 7 23.44 7.00 -9.28
N ASP A 8 22.65 7.64 -8.42
CA ASP A 8 22.44 9.08 -8.44
C ASP A 8 23.22 9.69 -7.26
N CYS A 9 24.14 10.60 -7.56
CA CYS A 9 25.02 11.22 -6.56
C CYS A 9 24.70 12.71 -6.43
N ILE A 10 24.55 13.17 -5.18
CA ILE A 10 24.30 14.56 -4.84
C ILE A 10 25.45 15.02 -3.94
N SER A 11 26.20 16.03 -4.37
CA SER A 11 27.32 16.60 -3.61
C SER A 11 26.95 17.99 -3.09
N GLN A 12 27.05 18.20 -1.78
CA GLN A 12 26.99 19.52 -1.15
C GLN A 12 28.41 19.99 -0.86
N GLY A 13 28.92 20.93 -1.68
CA GLY A 13 30.32 21.35 -1.67
C GLY A 13 31.21 20.52 -2.60
N GLN A 14 32.46 20.96 -2.79
CA GLN A 14 33.44 20.31 -3.66
C GLN A 14 34.26 19.26 -2.88
N CYS A 15 34.62 18.15 -3.53
CA CYS A 15 35.51 17.16 -2.95
C CYS A 15 36.95 17.75 -2.83
N PRO A 16 37.56 17.75 -1.63
CA PRO A 16 38.92 18.24 -1.46
C PRO A 16 39.93 17.31 -2.12
N LEU A 17 41.02 17.86 -2.68
CA LEU A 17 42.06 17.10 -3.38
C LEU A 17 42.74 16.02 -2.52
N SER A 18 42.70 16.16 -1.18
CA SER A 18 43.23 15.19 -0.23
C SER A 18 42.32 13.97 0.00
N CYS A 19 41.05 14.04 -0.42
CA CYS A 19 40.08 12.98 -0.18
C CYS A 19 39.86 12.13 -1.44
N HIS A 20 40.31 10.87 -1.39
CA HIS A 20 40.13 9.93 -2.51
C HIS A 20 38.73 9.31 -2.60
N LEU A 21 37.88 9.46 -1.56
CA LEU A 21 36.57 8.81 -1.48
C LEU A 21 35.47 9.52 -2.25
N CYS A 22 35.51 10.86 -2.31
CA CYS A 22 34.51 11.68 -2.99
C CYS A 22 34.94 12.10 -4.41
N HIS A 23 36.06 11.59 -4.90
CA HIS A 23 36.64 12.01 -6.16
C HIS A 23 35.84 11.46 -7.34
N MET A 24 34.93 12.28 -7.88
CA MET A 24 34.30 12.04 -9.18
C MET A 24 35.18 12.59 -10.29
N SER A 25 35.15 11.97 -11.48
CA SER A 25 35.98 12.27 -12.67
C SER A 25 36.33 13.76 -12.88
N PRO A 26 37.51 14.08 -13.45
CA PRO A 26 38.28 15.28 -13.11
C PRO A 26 37.60 16.57 -13.56
N GLY A 27 36.96 17.25 -12.62
CA GLY A 27 36.65 18.67 -12.71
C GLY A 27 37.89 19.53 -12.42
N PRO A 28 37.93 20.81 -12.83
CA PRO A 28 39.07 21.69 -12.62
C PRO A 28 39.39 21.82 -11.11
N ALA A 29 40.66 21.59 -10.76
CA ALA A 29 41.17 21.67 -9.40
C ALA A 29 41.04 23.09 -8.85
N ARG A 30 39.95 23.35 -8.11
CA ARG A 30 39.75 24.57 -7.32
C ARG A 30 39.76 24.19 -5.83
N PRO A 31 40.22 25.10 -4.95
CA PRO A 31 40.09 24.88 -3.51
C PRO A 31 38.60 24.77 -3.14
N ALA A 32 38.24 23.71 -2.41
CA ALA A 32 36.88 23.49 -1.97
C ALA A 32 36.49 24.50 -0.89
N GLU A 33 35.60 25.43 -1.21
CA GLU A 33 35.01 26.33 -0.22
C GLU A 33 34.00 25.56 0.66
N PRO A 34 34.00 25.79 1.99
CA PRO A 34 33.09 25.09 2.89
C PRO A 34 31.65 25.55 2.63
N VAL A 35 30.75 24.57 2.49
CA VAL A 35 29.31 24.81 2.33
C VAL A 35 28.61 24.49 3.65
N LEU A 36 27.56 25.25 3.99
CA LEU A 36 26.71 24.94 5.13
C LEU A 36 26.03 23.58 4.89
N LEU A 37 26.41 22.58 5.69
CA LEU A 37 25.82 21.23 5.62
C LEU A 37 24.69 21.07 6.65
N ASN A 38 24.92 21.52 7.88
CA ASN A 38 23.98 21.32 8.97
C ASN A 38 23.99 22.50 9.95
N ILE A 39 22.81 22.82 10.48
CA ILE A 39 22.62 23.80 11.55
C ILE A 39 22.49 23.01 12.86
N THR A 40 23.53 23.05 13.69
CA THR A 40 23.56 22.29 14.97
C THR A 40 22.81 22.98 16.10
N LYS A 41 22.68 24.31 16.03
CA LYS A 41 21.97 25.11 17.02
C LYS A 41 21.33 26.31 16.33
N ALA A 42 20.06 26.54 16.63
CA ALA A 42 19.35 27.76 16.30
C ALA A 42 18.92 28.43 17.60
N THR A 43 18.97 29.76 17.64
CA THR A 43 18.52 30.57 18.78
C THR A 43 17.48 31.55 18.26
N PRO A 44 16.32 31.69 18.92
CA PRO A 44 15.29 32.62 18.49
C PRO A 44 15.78 34.08 18.46
N VAL A 45 15.31 34.84 17.47
CA VAL A 45 15.77 36.24 17.28
C VAL A 45 15.28 37.16 18.41
N TYR A 46 14.15 36.84 19.05
CA TYR A 46 13.65 37.65 20.17
C TYR A 46 14.59 37.65 21.38
N GLU A 47 15.47 36.65 21.54
CA GLU A 47 16.48 36.64 22.62
C GLU A 47 17.52 37.76 22.47
N LEU A 48 17.66 38.34 21.28
CA LEU A 48 18.56 39.47 21.02
C LEU A 48 17.96 40.82 21.44
N VAL A 49 16.70 40.85 21.88
CA VAL A 49 15.96 42.06 22.21
C VAL A 49 16.02 42.34 23.72
N ASN A 50 16.48 43.54 24.09
CA ASN A 50 16.64 43.94 25.50
C ASN A 50 15.35 44.48 26.16
N SER A 51 14.35 44.87 25.36
CA SER A 51 13.08 45.40 25.87
C SER A 51 12.09 44.27 26.11
N ASN A 52 11.58 44.13 27.33
CA ASN A 52 10.62 43.08 27.69
C ASN A 52 9.32 43.15 26.88
N GLU A 53 8.81 44.35 26.59
CA GLU A 53 7.58 44.53 25.79
C GLU A 53 7.79 44.07 24.35
N THR A 54 8.92 44.47 23.75
CA THR A 54 9.26 44.10 22.38
C THR A 54 9.60 42.62 22.26
N TYR A 55 10.22 42.04 23.31
CA TYR A 55 10.50 40.61 23.41
C TYR A 55 9.19 39.80 23.33
N GLN A 56 8.20 40.16 24.16
CA GLN A 56 6.91 39.46 24.19
C GLN A 56 6.17 39.59 22.86
N ALA A 57 6.09 40.80 22.30
CA ALA A 57 5.44 41.03 21.01
C ALA A 57 6.10 40.25 19.86
N LEU A 58 7.44 40.17 19.84
CA LEU A 58 8.15 39.39 18.83
C LEU A 58 7.95 37.88 19.02
N GLN A 59 7.92 37.41 20.26
CA GLN A 59 7.64 36.02 20.58
C GLN A 59 6.24 35.62 20.10
N GLU A 60 5.21 36.40 20.42
CA GLU A 60 3.82 36.15 20.01
C GLU A 60 3.67 36.18 18.48
N ALA A 61 4.24 37.20 17.83
CA ALA A 61 4.23 37.30 16.36
C ALA A 61 4.94 36.12 15.69
N MET A 62 6.06 35.66 16.26
CA MET A 62 6.80 34.52 15.73
C MET A 62 6.00 33.22 15.90
N MET A 63 5.35 33.02 17.05
CA MET A 63 4.46 31.88 17.27
C MET A 63 3.25 31.88 16.32
N SER A 64 2.65 33.05 16.08
CA SER A 64 1.58 33.23 15.10
C SER A 64 2.01 32.84 13.69
N VAL A 65 3.21 33.26 13.26
CA VAL A 65 3.76 32.91 11.94
C VAL A 65 4.02 31.41 11.82
N LEU A 66 4.61 30.80 12.84
CA LEU A 66 4.98 29.38 12.83
C LEU A 66 3.77 28.44 12.84
N TRP A 67 2.76 28.73 13.66
CA TRP A 67 1.67 27.78 13.95
C TRP A 67 0.32 28.18 13.35
N CYS A 68 0.07 29.48 13.20
CA CYS A 68 -1.23 30.01 12.79
C CYS A 68 -1.16 30.79 11.46
N SER A 69 -0.10 30.58 10.67
CA SER A 69 0.11 31.21 9.36
C SER A 69 0.02 32.74 9.38
N ALA A 70 0.37 33.38 10.51
CA ALA A 70 0.23 34.82 10.74
C ALA A 70 -1.21 35.37 10.65
N LYS A 71 -2.21 34.52 10.90
CA LYS A 71 -3.65 34.85 10.80
C LYS A 71 -4.42 34.52 12.09
N GLY A 72 -3.73 34.61 13.21
CA GLY A 72 -4.30 34.31 14.52
C GLY A 72 -3.22 34.17 15.59
N ASP A 73 -3.66 34.18 16.84
CA ASP A 73 -2.78 34.11 17.99
C ASP A 73 -2.74 32.70 18.57
N VAL A 74 -1.59 32.31 19.12
CA VAL A 74 -1.46 31.04 19.84
C VAL A 74 -1.93 31.23 21.28
N ILE A 75 -2.91 30.44 21.71
CA ILE A 75 -3.38 30.37 23.09
C ILE A 75 -3.16 28.94 23.57
N ASP A 76 -2.29 28.76 24.56
CA ASP A 76 -1.85 27.45 25.03
C ASP A 76 -1.32 26.56 23.88
N ASP A 77 -2.12 25.59 23.43
CA ASP A 77 -1.78 24.64 22.37
C ASP A 77 -2.68 24.76 21.11
N TRP A 78 -3.49 25.81 21.00
CA TRP A 78 -4.38 26.02 19.85
C TRP A 78 -4.26 27.43 19.26
N CYS A 79 -4.67 27.57 18.00
CA CYS A 79 -4.66 28.84 17.29
C CYS A 79 -6.04 29.50 17.34
N ARG A 80 -6.12 30.69 17.92
CA ARG A 80 -7.27 31.58 17.83
C ARG A 80 -7.20 32.38 16.53
N CYS A 81 -7.94 31.91 15.52
CA CYS A 81 -7.96 32.55 14.21
C CYS A 81 -8.64 33.93 14.21
N ASP A 82 -8.08 34.84 13.41
CA ASP A 82 -8.71 36.12 13.08
C ASP A 82 -9.98 35.94 12.24
N SER A 83 -10.84 36.96 12.21
CA SER A 83 -12.12 36.91 11.48
C SER A 83 -11.98 36.73 9.96
N ASN A 84 -10.82 37.06 9.38
CA ASN A 84 -10.52 36.90 7.96
C ASN A 84 -9.91 35.52 7.62
N ALA A 85 -9.74 34.66 8.62
CA ALA A 85 -9.05 33.38 8.50
C ALA A 85 -10.02 32.20 8.55
N PHE A 86 -11.28 32.41 8.16
CA PHE A 86 -12.30 31.37 8.04
C PHE A 86 -12.49 30.99 6.57
N GLY A 87 -12.66 29.69 6.32
CA GLY A 87 -12.93 29.15 4.98
C GLY A 87 -14.33 29.50 4.48
N THR A 88 -14.63 29.11 3.25
CA THR A 88 -15.98 29.27 2.66
C THR A 88 -17.05 28.46 3.39
N ASP A 89 -16.63 27.41 4.10
CA ASP A 89 -17.41 26.55 4.98
C ASP A 89 -17.61 27.14 6.39
N GLY A 90 -16.98 28.28 6.69
CA GLY A 90 -17.02 28.91 8.00
C GLY A 90 -16.15 28.21 9.05
N LEU A 91 -15.25 27.31 8.64
CA LEU A 91 -14.31 26.64 9.54
C LEU A 91 -12.99 27.43 9.65
N PRO A 92 -12.31 27.41 10.81
CA PRO A 92 -11.06 28.14 11.02
C PRO A 92 -9.94 27.59 10.13
N THR A 93 -9.18 28.45 9.43
CA THR A 93 -8.11 28.06 8.48
C THR A 93 -6.72 28.59 8.80
N CYS A 94 -6.55 29.32 9.90
CA CYS A 94 -5.25 29.91 10.27
C CYS A 94 -4.19 28.83 10.57
N ALA A 95 -4.58 27.77 11.28
CA ALA A 95 -3.70 26.64 11.54
C ALA A 95 -3.71 25.66 10.34
N PRO A 96 -2.55 25.40 9.72
CA PRO A 96 -2.46 24.54 8.55
C PRO A 96 -2.69 23.08 8.96
N LEU A 97 -3.57 22.39 8.23
CA LEU A 97 -3.81 20.96 8.40
C LEU A 97 -2.84 20.18 7.48
N PRO A 98 -1.84 19.47 8.02
CA PRO A 98 -0.83 18.81 7.20
C PRO A 98 -1.41 17.66 6.38
N GLN A 99 -0.84 17.47 5.19
CA GLN A 99 -1.12 16.33 4.33
C GLN A 99 -0.47 15.07 4.95
N PRO A 100 -1.23 14.01 5.24
CA PRO A 100 -0.63 12.76 5.70
C PRO A 100 0.14 12.11 4.55
N MET A 101 1.27 11.49 4.83
CA MET A 101 2.12 10.86 3.80
C MET A 101 1.88 9.35 3.75
N LEU A 102 0.93 8.93 2.90
CA LEU A 102 0.63 7.52 2.67
C LEU A 102 1.75 6.84 1.87
N LYS A 103 2.18 5.65 2.32
CA LYS A 103 3.20 4.83 1.69
C LYS A 103 2.81 3.35 1.71
N LEU A 104 3.39 2.56 0.82
CA LEU A 104 3.39 1.10 0.95
C LEU A 104 4.41 0.69 2.01
N SER A 105 4.15 -0.40 2.72
CA SER A 105 5.13 -0.96 3.65
C SER A 105 6.41 -1.34 2.93
N HIS A 106 7.55 -0.93 3.47
CA HIS A 106 8.87 -1.33 2.95
C HIS A 106 9.30 -2.72 3.44
N SER A 107 8.71 -3.19 4.54
CA SER A 107 9.08 -4.45 5.18
C SER A 107 8.37 -5.66 4.58
N TYR A 108 7.22 -5.43 3.94
CA TYR A 108 6.34 -6.49 3.45
C TYR A 108 5.93 -6.27 2.01
N GLU A 109 6.15 -7.30 1.19
CA GLU A 109 5.72 -7.31 -0.20
C GLU A 109 4.19 -7.49 -0.29
N PRO A 110 3.52 -6.78 -1.21
CA PRO A 110 2.10 -6.95 -1.46
C PRO A 110 1.83 -8.37 -1.98
N SER A 111 0.71 -8.96 -1.58
CA SER A 111 0.23 -10.25 -2.07
C SER A 111 -0.97 -10.09 -2.99
N SER A 112 -1.38 -11.17 -3.63
CA SER A 112 -2.49 -11.18 -4.58
C SER A 112 -3.82 -10.70 -3.98
N SER A 113 -3.99 -10.72 -2.66
CA SER A 113 -5.22 -10.28 -1.98
C SER A 113 -4.98 -9.41 -0.75
N LEU A 114 -3.72 -8.99 -0.52
CA LEU A 114 -3.33 -8.24 0.67
C LEU A 114 -2.33 -7.14 0.33
N VAL A 115 -2.58 -5.94 0.82
CA VAL A 115 -1.66 -4.80 0.76
C VAL A 115 -1.52 -4.20 2.16
N ILE A 116 -0.31 -3.74 2.48
CA ILE A 116 -0.03 -3.02 3.73
C ILE A 116 0.33 -1.58 3.38
N ILE A 117 -0.41 -0.65 3.98
CA ILE A 117 -0.20 0.79 3.85
C ILE A 117 0.22 1.38 5.19
N GLU A 118 1.10 2.37 5.14
CA GLU A 118 1.71 2.99 6.31
C GLU A 118 1.73 4.51 6.14
N TRP A 119 1.51 5.24 7.23
CA TRP A 119 1.70 6.69 7.31
C TRP A 119 2.15 7.09 8.71
N ILE A 120 2.68 8.29 8.86
CA ILE A 120 3.10 8.82 10.17
C ILE A 120 2.00 9.76 10.67
N HIS A 121 1.72 9.72 11.97
CA HIS A 121 0.79 10.66 12.59
C HIS A 121 1.30 12.10 12.37
N ALA A 122 0.48 12.93 11.74
CA ALA A 122 0.90 14.23 11.22
C ALA A 122 0.48 15.41 12.11
N GLU A 123 -0.01 15.16 13.34
CA GLU A 123 -0.51 16.22 14.20
C GLU A 123 0.64 17.15 14.68
N PRO A 124 0.53 18.46 14.45
CA PRO A 124 1.50 19.42 14.97
C PRO A 124 1.36 19.55 16.49
N PRO A 125 2.43 19.94 17.22
CA PRO A 125 2.35 20.14 18.66
C PRO A 125 1.47 21.33 19.08
N ILE A 126 1.22 22.29 18.18
CA ILE A 126 0.37 23.46 18.40
C ILE A 126 -0.54 23.66 17.19
N GLY A 127 -1.81 24.00 17.43
CA GLY A 127 -2.76 24.41 16.40
C GLY A 127 -3.83 23.36 16.12
N VAL A 128 -3.70 22.69 14.98
CA VAL A 128 -4.70 21.71 14.51
C VAL A 128 -4.59 20.41 15.29
N ARG A 129 -5.71 19.85 15.73
CA ARG A 129 -5.78 18.50 16.34
C ARG A 129 -6.46 17.53 15.38
N ILE A 130 -5.76 16.46 15.03
CA ILE A 130 -6.28 15.42 14.12
C ILE A 130 -7.11 14.45 14.96
N VAL A 131 -8.39 14.29 14.62
CA VAL A 131 -9.32 13.39 15.35
C VAL A 131 -9.57 12.09 14.62
N ASP A 132 -9.38 12.05 13.30
CA ASP A 132 -9.59 10.86 12.49
C ASP A 132 -8.76 10.88 11.20
N TYR A 133 -8.61 9.71 10.59
CA TYR A 133 -8.09 9.52 9.26
C TYR A 133 -9.12 8.83 8.39
N LEU A 134 -9.43 9.42 7.23
CA LEU A 134 -10.32 8.79 6.26
C LEU A 134 -9.51 8.10 5.18
N ILE A 135 -9.84 6.86 4.89
CA ILE A 135 -9.18 6.05 3.86
C ILE A 135 -10.21 5.71 2.80
N SER A 136 -9.87 6.01 1.55
CA SER A 136 -10.65 5.57 0.39
C SER A 136 -9.89 4.47 -0.34
N GLN A 137 -10.62 3.44 -0.73
CA GLN A 137 -10.14 2.35 -1.59
C GLN A 137 -10.95 2.37 -2.87
N GLU A 138 -10.25 2.55 -4.00
CA GLU A 138 -10.84 2.62 -5.33
C GLU A 138 -10.23 1.54 -6.23
N LYS A 139 -11.06 0.73 -6.88
CA LYS A 139 -10.62 -0.20 -7.91
C LYS A 139 -10.52 0.55 -9.24
N VAL A 140 -9.33 0.61 -9.81
CA VAL A 140 -9.08 1.28 -11.08
C VAL A 140 -9.26 0.25 -12.21
N THR A 141 -10.31 0.41 -13.00
CA THR A 141 -10.53 -0.34 -14.24
C THR A 141 -10.62 0.62 -15.42
N ASP A 142 -10.23 0.14 -16.62
CA ASP A 142 -10.14 0.96 -17.84
C ASP A 142 -11.47 1.61 -18.29
N LEU A 143 -12.60 1.24 -17.68
CA LEU A 143 -13.94 1.62 -18.14
C LEU A 143 -14.80 2.39 -17.15
N LEU A 144 -14.32 2.75 -15.95
CA LEU A 144 -14.87 3.75 -15.00
C LEU A 144 -14.38 3.43 -13.57
N LEU A 145 -14.28 4.45 -12.74
CA LEU A 145 -14.04 4.31 -11.30
C LEU A 145 -15.27 3.61 -10.67
N PHE A 146 -15.14 2.33 -10.30
CA PHE A 146 -16.21 1.61 -9.63
C PHE A 146 -15.96 1.56 -8.12
N THR A 147 -16.99 1.97 -7.36
CA THR A 147 -17.16 1.82 -5.91
C THR A 147 -16.04 2.42 -5.05
N GLU A 148 -16.21 3.67 -4.66
CA GLU A 148 -15.40 4.28 -3.60
C GLU A 148 -15.90 3.78 -2.24
N THR A 149 -15.11 2.97 -1.54
CA THR A 149 -15.39 2.65 -0.14
C THR A 149 -14.57 3.57 0.75
N MET A 150 -15.25 4.47 1.46
CA MET A 150 -14.63 5.36 2.45
C MET A 150 -14.75 4.75 3.84
N LEU A 151 -13.61 4.61 4.53
CA LEU A 151 -13.49 4.04 5.86
C LEU A 151 -12.91 5.08 6.82
N SER A 152 -13.54 5.25 7.97
CA SER A 152 -12.96 5.99 9.10
C SER A 152 -12.01 5.10 9.89
N PHE A 153 -10.81 5.60 10.18
CA PHE A 153 -9.84 4.87 10.98
C PHE A 153 -10.39 4.60 12.39
N VAL A 154 -10.96 5.61 13.03
CA VAL A 154 -11.49 5.49 14.39
C VAL A 154 -12.82 4.71 14.40
N ASP A 155 -13.77 5.11 13.56
CA ASP A 155 -15.14 4.58 13.67
C ASP A 155 -15.34 3.24 12.98
N ASP A 156 -14.57 2.91 11.93
CA ASP A 156 -14.78 1.69 11.15
C ASP A 156 -13.72 0.62 11.40
N ILE A 157 -12.44 1.03 11.53
CA ILE A 157 -11.31 0.10 11.66
C ILE A 157 -11.05 -0.21 13.14
N MET A 158 -10.89 0.82 13.96
CA MET A 158 -10.55 0.66 15.37
C MET A 158 -11.69 0.10 16.21
N SER A 159 -12.92 0.59 16.00
CA SER A 159 -14.10 0.04 16.67
C SER A 159 -14.35 -1.42 16.30
N GLY A 160 -13.81 -1.90 15.17
CA GLY A 160 -14.07 -3.23 14.61
C GLY A 160 -15.46 -3.37 13.99
N ALA A 161 -16.17 -2.26 13.75
CA ALA A 161 -17.59 -2.27 13.39
C ALA A 161 -17.90 -2.62 11.93
N LYS A 162 -16.98 -2.42 10.97
CA LYS A 162 -17.35 -2.46 9.54
C LYS A 162 -16.63 -3.45 8.62
N SER A 163 -15.46 -4.00 8.96
CA SER A 163 -14.71 -4.77 7.94
C SER A 163 -13.74 -5.79 8.52
N PRO A 164 -13.97 -7.12 8.35
CA PRO A 164 -12.94 -8.12 8.63
C PRO A 164 -11.78 -8.06 7.63
N CYS A 165 -11.92 -7.30 6.54
CA CYS A 165 -10.92 -7.19 5.50
C CYS A 165 -9.85 -6.14 5.84
N VAL A 166 -10.12 -5.16 6.70
CA VAL A 166 -9.13 -4.15 7.11
C VAL A 166 -8.75 -4.35 8.56
N MET A 167 -7.45 -4.39 8.85
CA MET A 167 -6.93 -4.64 10.19
C MET A 167 -5.75 -3.72 10.50
N LEU A 168 -5.52 -3.49 11.79
CA LEU A 168 -4.33 -2.79 12.26
C LEU A 168 -3.11 -3.73 12.18
N GLY A 169 -2.00 -3.24 11.66
CA GLY A 169 -0.74 -4.00 11.63
C GLY A 169 -0.01 -3.97 12.98
N ASP A 170 0.02 -2.81 13.62
CA ASP A 170 0.64 -2.57 14.92
C ASP A 170 -0.06 -1.41 15.65
N ILE A 171 0.30 -1.21 16.92
CA ILE A 171 -0.34 -0.24 17.80
C ILE A 171 0.13 1.15 17.34
N PRO A 172 -0.78 2.06 16.97
CA PRO A 172 -0.41 3.40 16.57
C PRO A 172 0.25 4.13 17.75
N ASP A 173 1.50 4.57 17.57
CA ASP A 173 2.19 5.50 18.46
C ASP A 173 2.40 6.81 17.68
N PRO A 174 2.16 8.00 18.27
CA PRO A 174 2.44 9.28 17.61
C PRO A 174 3.90 9.45 17.15
N LEU A 175 4.85 8.69 17.69
CA LEU A 175 6.24 8.65 17.23
C LEU A 175 6.51 7.55 16.19
N SER A 176 5.57 6.63 15.96
CA SER A 176 5.68 5.52 15.02
C SER A 176 4.80 5.71 13.79
N SER A 177 5.02 4.85 12.79
CA SER A 177 4.09 4.71 11.67
C SER A 177 2.82 4.00 12.12
N ILE A 178 1.67 4.52 11.70
CA ILE A 178 0.39 3.82 11.70
C ILE A 178 0.38 2.89 10.49
N SER A 179 0.10 1.60 10.71
CA SER A 179 0.09 0.58 9.66
C SER A 179 -1.28 -0.09 9.55
N LEU A 180 -1.79 -0.20 8.32
CA LEU A 180 -3.03 -0.91 8.00
C LEU A 180 -2.79 -2.04 7.03
N ILE A 181 -3.41 -3.18 7.33
CA ILE A 181 -3.42 -4.37 6.49
C ILE A 181 -4.79 -4.47 5.85
N ILE A 182 -4.84 -4.31 4.54
CA ILE A 182 -6.05 -4.43 3.72
C ILE A 182 -6.01 -5.79 3.03
N ARG A 183 -6.97 -6.64 3.36
CA ARG A 183 -7.19 -7.98 2.84
C ARG A 183 -8.40 -8.00 1.91
N CYS A 184 -8.68 -9.17 1.34
CA CYS A 184 -9.83 -9.40 0.45
C CYS A 184 -9.76 -8.61 -0.87
N LEU A 185 -8.56 -8.17 -1.26
CA LEU A 185 -8.35 -7.54 -2.54
C LEU A 185 -8.45 -8.58 -3.65
N GLU A 186 -8.89 -8.14 -4.82
CA GLU A 186 -8.89 -8.98 -6.01
C GLU A 186 -7.49 -9.05 -6.61
N PRO A 187 -7.05 -10.24 -7.05
CA PRO A 187 -5.74 -10.43 -7.64
C PRO A 187 -5.67 -9.87 -9.07
N ASP A 188 -4.46 -9.48 -9.51
CA ASP A 188 -4.23 -8.87 -10.82
C ASP A 188 -5.06 -7.61 -11.11
N THR A 189 -5.40 -6.85 -10.06
CA THR A 189 -6.18 -5.61 -10.19
C THR A 189 -5.41 -4.41 -9.66
N THR A 190 -5.64 -3.25 -10.27
CA THR A 190 -5.03 -1.99 -9.84
C THR A 190 -5.94 -1.30 -8.83
N TYR A 191 -5.41 -1.02 -7.65
CA TYR A 191 -6.10 -0.25 -6.61
C TYR A 191 -5.41 1.09 -6.40
N MET A 192 -6.22 2.10 -6.11
CA MET A 192 -5.77 3.41 -5.67
C MET A 192 -6.30 3.64 -4.25
N PHE A 193 -5.38 3.91 -3.33
CA PHE A 193 -5.68 4.23 -1.95
C PHE A 193 -5.45 5.70 -1.71
N ARG A 194 -6.41 6.38 -1.08
CA ARG A 194 -6.31 7.79 -0.70
C ARG A 194 -6.49 7.98 0.79
N LEU A 195 -5.72 8.88 1.38
CA LEU A 195 -5.73 9.17 2.82
C LEU A 195 -5.91 10.66 3.07
N TRP A 196 -6.87 11.00 3.93
CA TRP A 196 -7.10 12.36 4.43
C TRP A 196 -6.98 12.38 5.95
N ALA A 197 -6.40 13.45 6.49
CA ALA A 197 -6.51 13.79 7.90
C ALA A 197 -7.79 14.61 8.13
N VAL A 198 -8.49 14.34 9.23
CA VAL A 198 -9.67 15.10 9.67
C VAL A 198 -9.35 15.78 10.99
N ASP A 199 -9.56 17.08 11.06
CA ASP A 199 -9.38 17.82 12.31
C ASP A 199 -10.63 17.83 13.19
N ASN A 200 -10.46 18.31 14.43
CA ASN A 200 -11.54 18.48 15.40
C ASN A 200 -12.67 19.44 14.96
N THR A 201 -12.46 20.23 13.90
CA THR A 201 -13.49 21.10 13.31
C THR A 201 -14.22 20.44 12.13
N GLY A 202 -13.75 19.28 11.68
CA GLY A 202 -14.28 18.52 10.55
C GLY A 202 -13.63 18.85 9.20
N ARG A 203 -12.58 19.67 9.14
CA ARG A 203 -11.85 19.96 7.91
C ARG A 203 -11.04 18.75 7.46
N ARG A 204 -10.90 18.60 6.15
CA ARG A 204 -10.07 17.55 5.52
C ARG A 204 -8.79 18.14 4.96
N SER A 205 -7.68 17.43 5.12
CA SER A 205 -6.40 17.78 4.50
C SER A 205 -6.47 17.63 2.97
N SER A 206 -5.41 18.01 2.26
CA SER A 206 -5.19 17.44 0.93
C SER A 206 -5.00 15.91 1.04
N PRO A 207 -5.47 15.12 0.06
CA PRO A 207 -5.24 13.68 0.06
C PRO A 207 -3.79 13.35 -0.27
N SER A 208 -3.24 12.30 0.34
CA SER A 208 -2.15 11.53 -0.28
C SER A 208 -2.70 10.29 -0.95
N GLU A 209 -2.04 9.84 -2.02
CA GLU A 209 -2.49 8.68 -2.78
C GLU A 209 -1.35 7.73 -3.12
N VAL A 210 -1.69 6.45 -3.18
CA VAL A 210 -0.79 5.36 -3.55
C VAL A 210 -1.56 4.42 -4.47
N THR A 211 -0.99 4.16 -5.65
CA THR A 211 -1.55 3.22 -6.63
C THR A 211 -0.68 1.98 -6.70
N ILE A 212 -1.30 0.82 -6.61
CA ILE A 212 -0.61 -0.47 -6.64
C ILE A 212 -1.43 -1.49 -7.42
N LYS A 213 -0.73 -2.33 -8.17
CA LYS A 213 -1.30 -3.51 -8.80
C LYS A 213 -1.06 -4.73 -7.93
N THR A 214 -2.11 -5.46 -7.58
CA THR A 214 -2.00 -6.71 -6.82
C THR A 214 -1.34 -7.79 -7.70
N PRO A 215 -0.43 -8.60 -7.14
CA PRO A 215 0.15 -9.74 -7.84
C PRO A 215 -0.89 -10.76 -8.35
N CYS A 216 -0.43 -11.63 -9.24
CA CYS A 216 -1.24 -12.73 -9.75
C CYS A 216 -1.70 -13.67 -8.63
N PRO A 217 -2.86 -14.34 -8.78
CA PRO A 217 -3.30 -15.37 -7.84
C PRO A 217 -2.23 -16.41 -7.57
N ALA A 218 -2.15 -16.88 -6.33
CA ALA A 218 -1.25 -17.96 -5.95
C ALA A 218 -1.61 -19.25 -6.72
N VAL A 219 -0.62 -19.89 -7.36
CA VAL A 219 -0.83 -21.11 -8.17
C VAL A 219 0.01 -22.26 -7.64
N ASP A 220 -0.63 -23.40 -7.41
CA ASP A 220 0.05 -24.67 -7.12
C ASP A 220 0.47 -25.34 -8.44
N ASP A 221 1.75 -25.23 -8.75
CA ASP A 221 2.35 -25.71 -10.01
C ASP A 221 2.24 -27.24 -10.15
N VAL A 222 2.41 -27.98 -9.06
CA VAL A 222 2.35 -29.45 -9.06
C VAL A 222 0.93 -29.92 -9.34
N LYS A 223 -0.05 -29.31 -8.65
CA LYS A 223 -1.47 -29.62 -8.88
C LYS A 223 -1.90 -29.27 -10.31
N ALA A 224 -1.42 -28.15 -10.87
CA ALA A 224 -1.73 -27.78 -12.25
C ALA A 224 -1.18 -28.83 -13.24
N GLN A 225 0.03 -29.33 -13.01
CA GLN A 225 0.62 -30.39 -13.84
C GLN A 225 -0.18 -31.70 -13.76
N GLU A 226 -0.58 -32.13 -12.54
CA GLU A 226 -1.41 -33.33 -12.35
C GLU A 226 -2.76 -33.21 -13.09
N ILE A 227 -3.37 -32.02 -13.07
CA ILE A 227 -4.61 -31.77 -13.80
C ILE A 227 -4.39 -31.82 -15.30
N ALA A 228 -3.29 -31.26 -15.82
CA ALA A 228 -2.97 -31.35 -17.25
C ALA A 228 -2.85 -32.81 -17.71
N ASP A 229 -2.12 -33.65 -16.96
CA ASP A 229 -1.97 -35.08 -17.24
C ASP A 229 -3.33 -35.80 -17.16
N LYS A 230 -4.16 -35.46 -16.17
CA LYS A 230 -5.52 -36.01 -16.03
C LYS A 230 -6.42 -35.64 -17.21
N ILE A 231 -6.39 -34.39 -17.65
CA ILE A 231 -7.20 -33.91 -18.77
C ILE A 231 -6.77 -34.59 -20.08
N TYR A 232 -5.47 -34.74 -20.31
CA TYR A 232 -4.95 -35.50 -21.45
C TYR A 232 -5.49 -36.93 -21.47
N ASN A 233 -5.45 -37.62 -20.33
CA ASN A 233 -5.98 -38.99 -20.22
C ASN A 233 -7.51 -39.05 -20.46
N LEU A 234 -8.27 -38.07 -19.99
CA LEU A 234 -9.72 -38.00 -20.22
C LEU A 234 -10.06 -37.75 -21.69
N PHE A 235 -9.28 -36.91 -22.38
CA PHE A 235 -9.43 -36.66 -23.82
C PHE A 235 -9.07 -37.91 -24.65
N ASN A 236 -8.07 -38.66 -24.23
CA ASN A 236 -7.75 -39.95 -24.86
C ASN A 236 -8.74 -41.08 -24.55
N GLY A 237 -9.71 -40.89 -23.64
CA GLY A 237 -10.77 -41.87 -23.37
C GLY A 237 -11.79 -42.02 -24.51
N TYR A 238 -11.83 -41.05 -25.43
CA TYR A 238 -12.54 -40.97 -26.74
C TYR A 238 -14.02 -41.35 -26.81
N THR A 239 -14.65 -41.89 -25.76
CA THR A 239 -15.94 -42.59 -25.90
C THR A 239 -16.93 -42.42 -24.75
N SER A 240 -16.52 -41.83 -23.62
CA SER A 240 -17.38 -41.68 -22.44
C SER A 240 -17.86 -40.24 -22.25
N GLY A 241 -19.17 -39.99 -22.41
CA GLY A 241 -19.76 -38.70 -22.06
C GLY A 241 -19.58 -38.31 -20.58
N LYS A 242 -19.33 -39.30 -19.70
CA LYS A 242 -18.97 -39.06 -18.30
C LYS A 242 -17.56 -38.46 -18.17
N GLU A 243 -16.61 -38.91 -18.99
CA GLU A 243 -15.24 -38.38 -18.99
C GLU A 243 -15.21 -36.95 -19.53
N GLN A 244 -15.95 -36.67 -20.61
CA GLN A 244 -16.12 -35.32 -21.14
C GLN A 244 -16.72 -34.36 -20.09
N GLN A 245 -17.77 -34.79 -19.38
CA GLN A 245 -18.37 -33.95 -18.33
C GLN A 245 -17.43 -33.78 -17.13
N THR A 246 -16.65 -34.81 -16.79
CA THR A 246 -15.64 -34.74 -15.71
C THR A 246 -14.51 -33.78 -16.07
N ALA A 247 -14.03 -33.81 -17.32
CA ALA A 247 -13.02 -32.88 -17.82
C ALA A 247 -13.54 -31.43 -17.80
N TYR A 248 -14.76 -31.21 -18.32
CA TYR A 248 -15.41 -29.90 -18.30
C TYR A 248 -15.56 -29.34 -16.88
N ASN A 249 -16.10 -30.14 -15.94
CA ASN A 249 -16.26 -29.69 -14.55
C ASN A 249 -14.90 -29.40 -13.90
N THR A 250 -13.89 -30.27 -14.13
CA THR A 250 -12.55 -30.08 -13.57
C THR A 250 -11.94 -28.77 -14.07
N LEU A 251 -12.08 -28.44 -15.35
CA LEU A 251 -11.53 -27.20 -15.92
C LEU A 251 -12.31 -25.95 -15.49
N MET A 252 -13.64 -26.05 -15.38
CA MET A 252 -14.48 -24.92 -14.99
C MET A 252 -14.39 -24.57 -13.51
N ASP A 253 -14.09 -25.56 -12.66
CA ASP A 253 -13.82 -25.37 -11.23
C ASP A 253 -12.45 -24.69 -10.97
N LEU A 254 -11.60 -24.57 -11.98
CA LEU A 254 -10.33 -23.84 -11.85
C LEU A 254 -10.55 -22.35 -11.96
N GLY A 255 -9.80 -21.60 -11.15
CA GLY A 255 -9.64 -20.17 -11.41
C GLY A 255 -8.77 -19.92 -12.64
N SER A 256 -8.96 -18.77 -13.29
CA SER A 256 -8.25 -18.39 -14.51
C SER A 256 -6.73 -18.63 -14.47
N SER A 257 -6.05 -18.30 -13.37
CA SER A 257 -4.59 -18.51 -13.24
C SER A 257 -4.18 -19.98 -13.18
N ALA A 258 -4.98 -20.83 -12.52
CA ALA A 258 -4.71 -22.26 -12.52
C ALA A 258 -4.97 -22.86 -13.90
N LEU A 259 -6.00 -22.38 -14.62
CA LEU A 259 -6.29 -22.80 -15.99
C LEU A 259 -5.16 -22.43 -16.96
N HIS A 260 -4.63 -21.21 -16.88
CA HIS A 260 -3.43 -20.80 -17.63
C HIS A 260 -2.24 -21.72 -17.36
N ARG A 261 -2.07 -22.15 -16.09
CA ARG A 261 -0.98 -23.05 -15.73
C ARG A 261 -1.19 -24.48 -16.23
N VAL A 262 -2.42 -24.99 -16.21
CA VAL A 262 -2.78 -26.27 -16.81
C VAL A 262 -2.53 -26.25 -18.32
N LEU A 263 -2.92 -25.17 -19.00
CA LEU A 263 -2.66 -24.97 -20.42
C LEU A 263 -1.16 -25.01 -20.73
N TYR A 264 -0.34 -24.31 -19.94
CA TYR A 264 1.12 -24.33 -20.09
C TYR A 264 1.68 -25.76 -20.02
N HIS A 265 1.35 -26.51 -18.97
CA HIS A 265 1.84 -27.89 -18.79
C HIS A 265 1.31 -28.85 -19.84
N TYR A 266 0.05 -28.69 -20.25
CA TYR A 266 -0.55 -29.51 -21.28
C TYR A 266 0.18 -29.33 -22.61
N ASN A 267 0.36 -28.08 -23.07
CA ASN A 267 1.04 -27.80 -24.33
C ASN A 267 2.51 -28.22 -24.26
N GLN A 268 3.19 -27.98 -23.13
CA GLN A 268 4.59 -28.41 -22.96
C GLN A 268 4.80 -29.91 -23.20
N ARG A 269 3.82 -30.76 -22.88
CA ARG A 269 3.93 -32.23 -22.95
C ARG A 269 3.20 -32.87 -24.12
N TYR A 270 2.07 -32.30 -24.52
CA TYR A 270 1.08 -32.97 -25.38
C TYR A 270 0.72 -32.19 -26.63
N GLU A 271 1.32 -31.01 -26.87
CA GLU A 271 1.06 -30.18 -28.06
C GLU A 271 1.24 -30.96 -29.38
N SER A 272 2.15 -31.94 -29.42
CA SER A 272 2.32 -32.81 -30.59
C SER A 272 1.08 -33.62 -30.97
N PHE A 273 0.13 -33.81 -30.04
CA PHE A 273 -1.13 -34.54 -30.24
C PHE A 273 -2.35 -33.60 -30.38
N GLY A 274 -2.09 -32.29 -30.48
CA GLY A 274 -3.09 -31.23 -30.53
C GLY A 274 -2.88 -30.24 -29.38
N GLU A 275 -2.90 -28.95 -29.71
CA GLU A 275 -2.86 -27.88 -28.71
C GLU A 275 -4.08 -27.97 -27.78
N PHE A 276 -3.91 -27.60 -26.51
CA PHE A 276 -4.96 -27.62 -25.49
C PHE A 276 -6.27 -26.97 -25.94
N THR A 277 -6.20 -25.78 -26.54
CA THR A 277 -7.37 -25.01 -27.00
C THR A 277 -8.15 -25.77 -28.07
N TRP A 278 -7.45 -26.27 -29.08
CA TRP A 278 -8.00 -27.09 -30.15
C TRP A 278 -8.58 -28.41 -29.63
N ARG A 279 -7.86 -29.09 -28.72
CA ARG A 279 -8.31 -30.35 -28.13
C ARG A 279 -9.56 -30.18 -27.26
N CYS A 280 -9.65 -29.08 -26.53
CA CYS A 280 -10.86 -28.73 -25.78
C CYS A 280 -12.06 -28.57 -26.71
N GLU A 281 -11.90 -27.92 -27.87
CA GLU A 281 -12.98 -27.77 -28.86
C GLU A 281 -13.39 -29.11 -29.50
N ASP A 282 -12.42 -29.97 -29.84
CA ASP A 282 -12.66 -31.29 -30.43
C ASP A 282 -13.43 -32.22 -29.47
N GLU A 283 -13.01 -32.30 -28.21
CA GLU A 283 -13.54 -33.27 -27.24
C GLU A 283 -14.78 -32.78 -26.48
N LEU A 284 -14.89 -31.47 -26.22
CA LEU A 284 -16.00 -30.90 -25.43
C LEU A 284 -17.01 -30.15 -26.31
N GLY A 285 -16.65 -29.83 -27.55
CA GLY A 285 -17.44 -29.01 -28.45
C GLY A 285 -17.28 -27.50 -28.20
N PRO A 286 -17.65 -26.67 -29.19
CA PRO A 286 -17.31 -25.24 -29.22
C PRO A 286 -17.95 -24.43 -28.09
N ARG A 287 -19.15 -24.80 -27.61
CA ARG A 287 -19.82 -24.07 -26.52
C ARG A 287 -19.12 -24.26 -25.17
N LYS A 288 -18.77 -25.51 -24.84
CA LYS A 288 -18.11 -25.84 -23.57
C LYS A 288 -16.67 -25.34 -23.58
N ALA A 289 -15.96 -25.53 -24.68
CA ALA A 289 -14.61 -25.00 -24.87
C ALA A 289 -14.60 -23.47 -24.80
N GLY A 290 -15.52 -22.79 -25.49
CA GLY A 290 -15.62 -21.33 -25.44
C GLY A 290 -15.81 -20.75 -24.04
N LEU A 291 -16.57 -21.42 -23.16
CA LEU A 291 -16.70 -21.00 -21.75
C LEU A 291 -15.38 -21.13 -20.98
N ILE A 292 -14.67 -22.25 -21.14
CA ILE A 292 -13.36 -22.47 -20.51
C ILE A 292 -12.34 -21.44 -21.04
N LEU A 293 -12.27 -21.28 -22.36
CA LEU A 293 -11.32 -20.38 -23.01
C LEU A 293 -11.60 -18.91 -22.67
N SER A 294 -12.86 -18.52 -22.47
CA SER A 294 -13.20 -17.16 -22.06
C SER A 294 -12.62 -16.78 -20.69
N GLN A 295 -12.38 -17.74 -19.79
CA GLN A 295 -11.69 -17.49 -18.51
C GLN A 295 -10.23 -17.10 -18.71
N LEU A 296 -9.58 -17.54 -19.79
CA LEU A 296 -8.19 -17.19 -20.07
C LEU A 296 -8.01 -15.70 -20.40
N ASP A 297 -9.06 -15.03 -20.87
CA ASP A 297 -9.05 -13.61 -21.22
C ASP A 297 -9.20 -12.69 -19.99
N GLU A 298 -9.55 -13.23 -18.82
CA GLU A 298 -9.73 -12.45 -17.58
C GLU A 298 -8.41 -11.89 -17.02
N LEU A 299 -7.26 -12.53 -17.31
CA LEU A 299 -5.97 -12.11 -16.79
C LEU A 299 -5.29 -11.04 -17.65
N SER A 300 -4.66 -10.09 -16.98
CA SER A 300 -3.82 -9.09 -17.62
C SER A 300 -2.65 -9.72 -18.37
N GLY A 301 -2.12 -9.01 -19.37
CA GLY A 301 -0.93 -9.45 -20.10
C GLY A 301 0.29 -9.68 -19.20
N TRP A 302 0.37 -8.97 -18.07
CA TRP A 302 1.45 -9.14 -17.10
C TRP A 302 1.41 -10.50 -16.40
N CYS A 303 0.23 -10.89 -15.88
CA CYS A 303 0.09 -12.20 -15.24
C CYS A 303 0.17 -13.36 -16.23
N ARG A 304 -0.35 -13.18 -17.45
CA ARG A 304 -0.18 -14.17 -18.52
C ARG A 304 1.29 -14.45 -18.84
N GLY A 305 2.13 -13.41 -18.90
CA GLY A 305 3.57 -13.57 -19.08
C GLY A 305 4.24 -14.32 -17.93
N LEU A 306 3.92 -13.97 -16.68
CA LEU A 306 4.51 -14.62 -15.50
C LEU A 306 4.11 -16.09 -15.34
N LEU A 307 2.89 -16.46 -15.72
CA LEU A 307 2.40 -17.84 -15.61
C LEU A 307 3.03 -18.80 -16.66
N GLN A 308 3.73 -18.27 -17.66
CA GLN A 308 4.48 -19.04 -18.66
C GLN A 308 5.91 -19.39 -18.22
N GLU A 309 6.35 -18.93 -17.05
CA GLU A 309 7.68 -19.25 -16.50
C GLU A 309 7.85 -20.77 -16.30
N PRO A 310 9.06 -21.33 -16.43
CA PRO A 310 9.24 -22.78 -16.48
C PRO A 310 8.82 -23.49 -15.20
N LYS A 311 8.96 -22.82 -14.05
CA LYS A 311 8.59 -23.32 -12.73
C LYS A 311 8.04 -22.19 -11.88
N ILE A 312 7.03 -22.51 -11.08
CA ILE A 312 6.47 -21.58 -10.10
C ILE A 312 6.54 -22.23 -8.72
N GLY A 313 7.30 -21.63 -7.81
CA GLY A 313 7.34 -22.00 -6.41
C GLY A 313 6.23 -21.31 -5.63
N LEU A 314 5.77 -21.94 -4.55
CA LEU A 314 4.83 -21.34 -3.62
C LEU A 314 5.54 -21.05 -2.29
N ARG A 315 5.73 -19.78 -1.97
CA ARG A 315 6.34 -19.33 -0.71
C ARG A 315 5.28 -18.89 0.27
N ARG A 316 5.36 -19.40 1.50
CA ARG A 316 4.50 -18.97 2.61
C ARG A 316 5.26 -17.99 3.50
N ALA A 317 4.70 -16.80 3.69
CA ALA A 317 5.15 -15.86 4.71
C ALA A 317 4.12 -15.77 5.84
N SER A 318 4.57 -15.42 7.03
CA SER A 318 3.69 -15.12 8.16
C SER A 318 3.78 -13.65 8.51
N LEU A 319 2.65 -12.96 8.49
CA LEU A 319 2.54 -11.55 8.84
C LEU A 319 1.93 -11.43 10.23
N LYS A 320 2.48 -10.52 11.03
CA LYS A 320 1.91 -10.16 12.33
C LYS A 320 0.85 -9.09 12.12
N TYR A 321 -0.28 -9.18 12.81
CA TYR A 321 -1.32 -8.15 12.82
C TYR A 321 -2.01 -8.08 14.18
N LEU A 322 -2.66 -6.96 14.46
CA LEU A 322 -3.47 -6.77 15.66
C LEU A 322 -4.92 -7.19 15.42
N SER A 323 -5.39 -8.11 16.25
CA SER A 323 -6.80 -8.47 16.35
C SER A 323 -7.41 -7.78 17.56
N CYS A 324 -8.19 -6.72 17.30
CA CYS A 324 -8.87 -5.96 18.34
C CYS A 324 -10.28 -6.50 18.58
N ARG A 325 -10.68 -6.65 19.85
CA ARG A 325 -12.07 -6.94 20.20
C ARG A 325 -12.88 -5.67 20.06
N TYR A 326 -14.14 -5.80 19.63
CA TYR A 326 -15.07 -4.66 19.58
C TYR A 326 -15.16 -4.03 20.98
N THR A 327 -14.69 -2.80 21.09
CA THR A 327 -14.85 -1.98 22.29
C THR A 327 -15.65 -0.75 21.91
N ASP A 328 -16.73 -0.46 22.65
CA ASP A 328 -17.42 0.84 22.60
C ASP A 328 -16.47 1.91 23.17
N THR A 329 -15.44 2.28 22.43
CA THR A 329 -14.63 3.46 22.67
C THR A 329 -15.52 4.66 22.39
N LYS A 330 -16.25 5.09 23.42
CA LYS A 330 -17.13 6.26 23.36
C LYS A 330 -16.35 7.46 22.84
N ALA A 331 -16.87 8.03 21.76
CA ALA A 331 -16.53 9.33 21.22
C ALA A 331 -16.65 10.43 22.29
N PHE A 332 -15.55 10.84 22.92
CA PHE A 332 -15.37 12.19 23.49
C PHE A 332 -13.87 12.43 23.73
N GLY A 333 -13.24 13.24 22.88
CA GLY A 333 -11.89 13.76 23.08
C GLY A 333 -10.77 12.72 22.89
N LEU A 334 -10.56 12.27 21.65
CA LEU A 334 -9.45 11.39 21.30
C LEU A 334 -8.11 12.11 21.53
N SER A 335 -7.41 11.70 22.58
CA SER A 335 -5.97 11.89 22.69
C SER A 335 -5.31 10.64 22.13
N TRP A 336 -4.51 10.79 21.07
CA TRP A 336 -3.75 9.69 20.44
C TRP A 336 -2.88 8.91 21.42
N VAL A 337 -2.45 9.55 22.51
CA VAL A 337 -1.67 8.91 23.59
C VAL A 337 -2.52 7.92 24.39
N ASN A 338 -3.77 8.27 24.70
CA ASN A 338 -4.69 7.39 25.44
C ASN A 338 -5.16 6.25 24.55
N LEU A 339 -5.34 6.53 23.25
CA LEU A 339 -5.72 5.58 22.23
C LEU A 339 -4.80 4.35 22.19
N GLY A 340 -3.48 4.58 22.18
CA GLY A 340 -2.50 3.51 22.15
C GLY A 340 -2.55 2.63 23.41
N GLN A 341 -2.87 3.20 24.58
CA GLN A 341 -3.02 2.44 25.83
C GLN A 341 -4.29 1.58 25.85
N ASP A 342 -5.38 2.09 25.29
CA ASP A 342 -6.65 1.37 25.21
C ASP A 342 -6.55 0.21 24.22
N LEU A 343 -5.93 0.44 23.05
CA LEU A 343 -5.65 -0.62 22.07
C LEU A 343 -4.74 -1.71 22.63
N ARG A 344 -3.72 -1.38 23.43
CA ARG A 344 -2.87 -2.38 24.12
C ARG A 344 -3.66 -3.33 25.02
N LYS A 345 -4.80 -2.90 25.57
CA LYS A 345 -5.65 -3.72 26.44
C LYS A 345 -6.71 -4.50 25.65
N ALA A 346 -7.14 -3.96 24.51
CA ALA A 346 -8.24 -4.51 23.71
C ALA A 346 -7.80 -5.41 22.55
N CYS A 347 -6.53 -5.32 22.13
CA CYS A 347 -6.00 -6.03 20.96
C CYS A 347 -4.95 -7.07 21.33
N GLU A 348 -4.97 -8.18 20.61
CA GLU A 348 -4.00 -9.27 20.72
C GLU A 348 -3.25 -9.44 19.40
N ASP A 349 -1.96 -9.76 19.49
CA ASP A 349 -1.14 -10.07 18.33
C ASP A 349 -1.52 -11.43 17.73
N GLN A 350 -1.80 -11.45 16.43
CA GLN A 350 -2.11 -12.65 15.67
C GLN A 350 -1.21 -12.77 14.44
N MET A 351 -1.16 -13.99 13.90
CA MET A 351 -0.34 -14.34 12.74
C MET A 351 -1.23 -14.71 11.56
N LEU A 352 -0.99 -14.08 10.42
CA LEU A 352 -1.65 -14.33 9.16
C LEU A 352 -0.70 -15.02 8.19
N SER A 353 -1.08 -16.19 7.70
CA SER A 353 -0.35 -16.88 6.63
C SER A 353 -0.70 -16.27 5.28
N VAL A 354 0.31 -15.85 4.53
CA VAL A 354 0.17 -15.29 3.18
C VAL A 354 1.00 -16.10 2.20
N MET A 355 0.45 -16.35 1.02
CA MET A 355 1.09 -17.12 -0.05
C MET A 355 1.57 -16.18 -1.16
N TYR A 356 2.76 -16.46 -1.67
CA TYR A 356 3.41 -15.75 -2.76
C TYR A 356 3.85 -16.75 -3.83
N ASN A 357 3.76 -16.33 -5.10
CA ASN A 357 4.36 -17.05 -6.20
C ASN A 357 5.82 -16.61 -6.36
N ASP A 358 6.73 -17.57 -6.37
CA ASP A 358 8.13 -17.36 -6.74
C ASP A 358 8.32 -17.87 -8.17
N TYR A 359 8.54 -16.94 -9.10
CA TYR A 359 8.66 -17.25 -10.52
C TYR A 359 10.10 -17.59 -10.91
N GLY A 360 10.27 -18.66 -11.70
CA GLY A 360 11.55 -19.07 -12.27
C GLY A 360 12.17 -20.28 -11.61
N ALA A 361 13.25 -20.79 -12.20
CA ALA A 361 14.02 -21.87 -11.61
C ALA A 361 14.70 -21.38 -10.32
N PRO A 362 14.70 -22.17 -9.22
CA PRO A 362 15.55 -21.85 -8.08
C PRO A 362 16.97 -21.74 -8.62
N LYS A 363 17.57 -20.56 -8.48
CA LYS A 363 19.00 -20.42 -8.73
C LYS A 363 19.67 -21.33 -7.70
N GLU A 364 20.25 -22.44 -8.16
CA GLU A 364 21.20 -23.20 -7.35
C GLU A 364 22.21 -22.17 -6.82
N LEU A 365 22.25 -22.05 -5.51
CA LEU A 365 22.97 -21.00 -4.78
C LEU A 365 24.38 -21.48 -4.45
#